data_AF-A0A2G6CCG1-F1
#
_entry.id   AF-A0A2G6CCG1-F1
#
_cell.length_a   1.000
_cell.length_b   1.000
_cell.length_c   1.000
_cell.angle_alpha   90.00
_cell.angle_beta   90.00
_cell.angle_gamma   90.00
#
_symmetry.space_group_name_H-M   'P 1'
#
loop_
_entity.id
_entity.type
_entity.pdbx_description
1 polymer ?
#
loop_
_entity_poly.entity_id
_entity_poly.type
_entity_poly.pdbx_seq_one_letter_code
_entity_poly.pdbx_strand_id
1 'polypeptide(L)'
;AQKRDVLEKAALIGTEATRAYGAPDALPQGDVSPDAFVTPMLFHCEDPDSATVVHSTEAFGPVSTIMGYRDIAHAIELANYRDIAHAIELANKGEGSLVASVITGSGDVAREMAMGAGAFHGRLYFNNAHSMKESTGHGSPLPHMVHGGPGRAGGGEEMGGVRGVLHYMQRTAIQGSPDILSAIGGRWVPGSSEVDAPAHPFTRRFNDLAIGETIHTAPRTVTLEDIDHFAHFTGDTFYAHMDDEAAKRNPFFPGRVAHGYLLLSFAAGLFVDPDEGPVLANTGLDNLRFMTPVSAGESIQVRLTVKAKTRRTDEYGEVRWHVTLTNQDDAMVAEYELLTMVAY
;
A
#
# COMPACT_ATOMS: atom_id res chain seq x y z
N ALA A 1 8.26 17.00 -40.00
CA ALA A 1 6.98 16.26 -39.89
C ALA A 1 6.21 16.67 -38.63
N GLN A 2 6.78 16.48 -37.43
CA GLN A 2 6.13 16.83 -36.15
C GLN A 2 5.63 18.28 -36.05
N LYS A 3 6.46 19.27 -36.41
CA LYS A 3 6.04 20.69 -36.46
C LYS A 3 4.74 20.91 -37.25
N ARG A 4 4.62 20.26 -38.41
CA ARG A 4 3.43 20.37 -39.27
C ARG A 4 2.21 19.74 -38.61
N ASP A 5 2.35 18.55 -38.03
CA ASP A 5 1.27 17.89 -37.29
C ASP A 5 0.78 18.76 -36.12
N VAL A 6 1.69 19.32 -35.31
CA VAL A 6 1.33 20.26 -34.21
C VAL A 6 0.52 21.45 -34.73
N LEU A 7 0.94 22.07 -35.84
CA LEU A 7 0.24 23.21 -36.44
C LEU A 7 -1.13 22.81 -37.01
N GLU A 8 -1.24 21.63 -37.64
CA GLU A 8 -2.51 21.08 -38.14
C GLU A 8 -3.48 20.80 -36.98
N LYS A 9 -3.02 20.17 -35.89
CA LYS A 9 -3.84 19.93 -34.69
C LYS A 9 -4.22 21.22 -33.97
N ALA A 10 -3.32 22.20 -33.88
CA ALA A 10 -3.63 23.51 -33.31
C ALA A 10 -4.67 24.26 -34.16
N ALA A 11 -4.64 24.11 -35.49
CA ALA A 11 -5.67 24.67 -36.37
C ALA A 11 -7.04 24.01 -36.14
N LEU A 12 -7.08 22.69 -35.91
CA LEU A 12 -8.31 21.97 -35.54
C LEU A 12 -8.85 22.45 -34.20
N ILE A 13 -8.02 22.57 -33.16
CA ILE A 13 -8.43 23.14 -31.86
C ILE A 13 -9.01 24.55 -32.05
N GLY A 14 -8.43 25.33 -32.97
CA GLY A 14 -8.90 26.67 -33.36
C GLY A 14 -10.32 26.74 -33.95
N THR A 15 -10.95 25.61 -34.29
CA THR A 15 -12.36 25.60 -34.76
C THR A 15 -13.37 25.69 -33.63
N GLU A 16 -12.97 25.35 -32.40
CA GLU A 16 -13.82 25.35 -31.19
C GLU A 16 -13.27 26.25 -30.06
N ALA A 17 -12.04 26.77 -30.21
CA ALA A 17 -11.41 27.62 -29.22
C ALA A 17 -10.70 28.81 -29.87
N THR A 18 -10.72 29.95 -29.18
CA THR A 18 -10.04 31.16 -29.64
C THR A 18 -8.59 31.14 -29.16
N ARG A 19 -7.62 31.33 -30.06
CA ARG A 19 -6.21 31.47 -29.67
C ARG A 19 -5.98 32.80 -28.96
N ALA A 20 -5.68 32.74 -27.66
CA ALA A 20 -5.43 33.89 -26.80
C ALA A 20 -3.96 34.35 -26.79
N TYR A 21 -3.01 33.44 -27.06
CA TYR A 21 -1.58 33.74 -27.12
C TYR A 21 -0.86 32.88 -28.17
N GLY A 22 0.24 33.42 -28.72
CA GLY A 22 1.12 32.76 -29.68
C GLY A 22 0.71 32.95 -31.13
N ALA A 23 1.69 32.97 -32.03
CA ALA A 23 1.47 33.06 -33.48
C ALA A 23 2.19 31.90 -34.18
N PRO A 24 1.50 31.08 -34.99
CA PRO A 24 2.07 29.84 -35.55
C PRO A 24 3.32 30.06 -36.43
N ASP A 25 3.45 31.26 -37.01
CA ASP A 25 4.58 31.64 -37.87
C ASP A 25 5.66 32.46 -37.16
N ALA A 26 5.47 32.79 -35.88
CA ALA A 26 6.50 33.51 -35.12
C ALA A 26 7.69 32.57 -34.86
N LEU A 27 8.89 33.02 -35.25
CA LEU A 27 10.13 32.31 -34.96
C LEU A 27 10.81 32.93 -33.72
N PRO A 28 11.61 32.15 -32.97
CA PRO A 28 12.46 32.70 -31.93
C PRO A 28 13.37 33.79 -32.49
N GLN A 29 13.63 34.84 -31.71
CA GLN A 29 14.64 35.83 -32.08
C GLN A 29 16.04 35.18 -31.97
N GLY A 30 16.83 35.21 -33.06
CA GLY A 30 18.20 34.70 -33.10
C GLY A 30 18.52 33.91 -34.37
N ASP A 31 19.78 33.49 -34.51
CA ASP A 31 20.27 32.68 -35.63
C ASP A 31 20.03 31.18 -35.35
N VAL A 32 18.76 30.78 -35.41
CA VAL A 32 18.32 29.42 -35.06
C VAL A 32 17.69 28.77 -36.28
N SER A 33 18.10 27.53 -36.60
CA SER A 33 17.53 26.79 -37.75
C SER A 33 16.01 26.63 -37.58
N PRO A 34 15.16 27.03 -38.55
CA PRO A 34 13.71 27.12 -38.38
C PRO A 34 12.96 25.77 -38.35
N ASP A 35 13.68 24.65 -38.44
CA ASP A 35 13.14 23.38 -38.92
C ASP A 35 12.11 22.72 -38.00
N ALA A 36 12.21 22.93 -36.67
CA ALA A 36 11.33 22.29 -35.69
C ALA A 36 10.80 23.23 -34.59
N PHE A 37 11.00 24.54 -34.71
CA PHE A 37 10.49 25.50 -33.72
C PHE A 37 9.00 25.78 -33.93
N VAL A 38 8.26 25.73 -32.82
CA VAL A 38 6.85 26.12 -32.70
C VAL A 38 6.74 26.99 -31.43
N THR A 39 6.14 28.17 -31.54
CA THR A 39 5.92 29.01 -30.36
C THR A 39 4.84 28.44 -29.46
N PRO A 40 4.91 28.67 -28.14
CA PRO A 40 3.82 28.37 -27.23
C PRO A 40 2.50 29.00 -27.70
N MET A 41 1.45 28.20 -27.76
CA MET A 41 0.10 28.65 -28.13
C MET A 41 -0.88 28.33 -27.02
N LEU A 42 -1.64 29.35 -26.59
CA LEU A 42 -2.68 29.22 -25.59
C LEU A 42 -4.03 29.48 -26.25
N PHE A 43 -4.94 28.53 -26.14
CA PHE A 43 -6.32 28.64 -26.59
C PHE A 43 -7.26 28.85 -25.41
N HIS A 44 -8.39 29.51 -25.66
CA HIS A 44 -9.49 29.69 -24.74
C HIS A 44 -10.76 29.09 -25.36
N CYS A 45 -11.30 28.05 -24.73
CA CYS A 45 -12.57 27.43 -25.14
C CYS A 45 -13.70 28.01 -24.28
N GLU A 46 -14.58 28.79 -24.92
CA GLU A 46 -15.69 29.49 -24.25
C GLU A 46 -16.85 28.56 -23.90
N ASP A 47 -17.10 27.54 -24.72
CA ASP A 47 -18.16 26.54 -24.53
C ASP A 47 -17.59 25.11 -24.46
N PRO A 48 -16.99 24.71 -23.32
CA PRO A 48 -16.40 23.38 -23.16
C PRO A 48 -17.44 22.26 -23.03
N ASP A 49 -18.73 22.60 -22.86
CA ASP A 49 -19.81 21.61 -22.81
C ASP A 49 -20.06 21.00 -24.19
N SER A 50 -20.15 21.85 -25.22
CA SER A 50 -20.43 21.45 -26.60
C SER A 50 -19.18 21.11 -27.41
N ALA A 51 -18.00 21.57 -26.98
CA ALA A 51 -16.73 21.27 -27.62
C ALA A 51 -16.50 19.75 -27.70
N THR A 52 -16.03 19.27 -28.86
CA THR A 52 -15.66 17.87 -29.08
C THR A 52 -14.19 17.77 -29.48
N VAL A 53 -13.75 18.60 -30.44
CA VAL A 53 -12.37 18.64 -30.94
C VAL A 53 -11.38 18.95 -29.83
N VAL A 54 -11.69 19.90 -28.93
CA VAL A 54 -10.80 20.24 -27.79
C VAL A 54 -10.56 19.05 -26.86
N HIS A 55 -11.59 18.23 -26.63
CA HIS A 55 -11.51 17.06 -25.76
C HIS A 55 -11.01 15.82 -26.49
N SER A 56 -10.97 15.80 -27.83
CA SER A 56 -10.59 14.64 -28.65
C SER A 56 -9.23 14.78 -29.36
N THR A 57 -8.66 15.99 -29.41
CA THR A 57 -7.50 16.31 -30.23
C THR A 57 -6.36 16.87 -29.41
N GLU A 58 -5.21 16.20 -29.46
CA GLU A 58 -3.98 16.67 -28.84
C GLU A 58 -3.01 17.19 -29.92
N ALA A 59 -2.46 18.39 -29.70
CA ALA A 59 -1.32 18.89 -30.44
C ALA A 59 -0.04 18.64 -29.63
N PHE A 60 0.75 17.62 -29.99
CA PHE A 60 1.92 17.15 -29.22
C PHE A 60 3.11 18.11 -29.31
N GLY A 61 2.98 19.25 -28.62
CA GLY A 61 3.92 20.38 -28.60
C GLY A 61 3.51 21.41 -27.54
N PRO A 62 4.00 22.66 -27.62
CA PRO A 62 3.73 23.67 -26.61
C PRO A 62 2.34 24.31 -26.83
N VAL A 63 1.29 23.50 -26.82
CA VAL A 63 -0.10 23.94 -27.04
C VAL A 63 -0.94 23.55 -25.85
N SER A 64 -1.73 24.49 -25.32
CA SER A 64 -2.67 24.20 -24.24
C SER A 64 -3.96 25.00 -24.43
N THR A 65 -5.05 24.47 -23.90
CA THR A 65 -6.36 25.14 -23.90
C THR A 65 -6.79 25.39 -22.46
N ILE A 66 -7.20 26.62 -22.17
CA ILE A 66 -7.91 26.97 -20.94
C ILE A 66 -9.40 26.96 -21.23
N MET A 67 -10.17 26.42 -20.30
CA MET A 67 -11.63 26.44 -20.33
C MET A 67 -12.13 26.72 -18.92
N GLY A 68 -13.23 27.47 -18.81
CA GLY A 68 -13.91 27.67 -17.54
C GLY A 68 -14.77 26.47 -17.20
N TYR A 69 -14.77 26.05 -15.95
CA TYR A 69 -15.83 25.19 -15.43
C TYR A 69 -16.79 26.04 -14.61
N ARG A 70 -18.10 25.85 -14.81
CA ARG A 70 -19.16 26.38 -13.95
C ARG A 70 -18.92 26.07 -12.48
N ASP A 71 -19.03 27.11 -11.69
CA ASP A 71 -19.20 27.16 -10.26
C ASP A 71 -20.54 27.83 -9.98
N ILE A 72 -21.56 27.07 -9.54
CA ILE A 72 -22.70 27.51 -8.69
C ILE A 72 -23.72 26.36 -8.58
N ALA A 73 -24.15 26.14 -7.34
CA ALA A 73 -25.27 25.30 -6.92
C ALA A 73 -26.39 25.11 -7.96
N HIS A 74 -26.48 23.92 -8.57
CA HIS A 74 -27.75 23.38 -9.06
C HIS A 74 -27.70 21.86 -9.30
N ALA A 75 -27.61 21.10 -8.21
CA ALA A 75 -28.34 19.82 -8.08
C ALA A 75 -28.58 19.49 -6.59
N ILE A 76 -29.80 19.79 -6.16
CA ILE A 76 -30.57 19.13 -5.09
C ILE A 76 -30.33 19.62 -3.65
N GLU A 77 -31.46 19.96 -3.00
CA GLU A 77 -31.66 19.86 -1.56
C GLU A 77 -31.13 18.51 -1.04
N LEU A 78 -29.84 18.39 -0.75
CA LEU A 78 -29.22 17.34 0.08
C LEU A 78 -27.73 17.72 0.23
N ALA A 79 -27.42 18.42 1.33
CA ALA A 79 -26.10 18.61 1.93
C ALA A 79 -25.09 19.58 1.26
N ASN A 80 -24.78 20.66 2.00
CA ASN A 80 -23.63 21.56 2.00
C ASN A 80 -22.31 21.12 1.29
N TYR A 81 -22.23 21.13 -0.05
CA TYR A 81 -20.95 21.05 -0.78
C TYR A 81 -20.91 22.00 -2.00
N ARG A 82 -19.80 22.73 -2.17
CA ARG A 82 -19.55 23.59 -3.34
C ARG A 82 -19.06 22.72 -4.50
N ASP A 83 -19.81 22.77 -5.60
CA ASP A 83 -19.83 21.76 -6.65
C ASP A 83 -18.59 21.81 -7.57
N ILE A 84 -17.79 20.74 -7.57
CA ILE A 84 -16.67 20.51 -8.53
C ILE A 84 -17.06 19.50 -9.62
N ALA A 85 -18.33 19.06 -9.65
CA ALA A 85 -18.79 18.00 -10.55
C ALA A 85 -18.59 18.35 -12.03
N HIS A 86 -18.81 19.61 -12.40
CA HIS A 86 -18.58 20.03 -13.78
C HIS A 86 -17.10 19.99 -14.17
N ALA A 87 -16.17 20.33 -13.26
CA ALA A 87 -14.74 20.16 -13.54
C ALA A 87 -14.36 18.67 -13.71
N ILE A 88 -14.98 17.78 -12.93
CA ILE A 88 -14.83 16.32 -13.08
C ILE A 88 -15.35 15.86 -14.45
N GLU A 89 -16.54 16.31 -14.85
CA GLU A 89 -17.12 15.98 -16.15
C GLU A 89 -16.17 16.40 -17.28
N LEU A 90 -15.69 17.65 -17.27
CA LEU A 90 -14.77 18.14 -18.28
C LEU A 90 -13.43 17.37 -18.28
N ALA A 91 -12.87 17.06 -17.12
CA ALA A 91 -11.65 16.25 -17.03
C ALA A 91 -11.85 14.84 -17.62
N ASN A 92 -13.05 14.26 -17.45
CA ASN A 92 -13.37 12.93 -17.93
C ASN A 92 -13.73 12.88 -19.43
N LYS A 93 -14.11 14.01 -20.04
CA LYS A 93 -14.36 14.11 -21.50
C LYS A 93 -13.13 13.80 -22.36
N GLY A 94 -11.93 13.76 -21.78
CA GLY A 94 -10.73 13.23 -22.43
C GLY A 94 -10.77 11.72 -22.72
N GLU A 95 -11.77 10.99 -22.17
CA GLU A 95 -11.99 9.55 -22.38
C GLU A 95 -10.78 8.68 -21.99
N GLY A 96 -10.03 9.10 -20.98
CA GLY A 96 -8.88 8.37 -20.46
C GLY A 96 -7.57 9.12 -20.64
N SER A 97 -6.99 9.55 -19.52
CA SER A 97 -5.78 10.37 -19.46
C SER A 97 -4.70 9.69 -18.61
N LEU A 98 -3.43 9.96 -18.91
CA LEU A 98 -2.32 9.48 -18.08
C LEU A 98 -2.31 10.13 -16.69
N VAL A 99 -2.59 11.44 -16.64
CA VAL A 99 -2.53 12.22 -15.40
C VAL A 99 -3.43 13.44 -15.45
N ALA A 100 -4.01 13.82 -14.30
CA ALA A 100 -4.58 15.15 -14.08
C ALA A 100 -4.00 15.79 -12.81
N SER A 101 -3.82 17.11 -12.83
CA SER A 101 -3.41 17.89 -11.65
C SER A 101 -4.60 18.60 -11.03
N VAL A 102 -4.67 18.58 -9.69
CA VAL A 102 -5.67 19.34 -8.94
C VAL A 102 -4.94 20.21 -7.91
N ILE A 103 -5.06 21.52 -8.06
CA ILE A 103 -4.43 22.49 -7.16
C ILE A 103 -5.47 22.99 -6.16
N THR A 104 -5.43 22.48 -4.92
CA THR A 104 -6.46 22.79 -3.91
C THR A 104 -5.93 22.73 -2.48
N GLY A 105 -6.39 23.64 -1.63
CA GLY A 105 -6.21 23.57 -0.17
C GLY A 105 -7.31 22.79 0.56
N SER A 106 -8.35 22.33 -0.14
CA SER A 106 -9.52 21.66 0.44
C SER A 106 -9.45 20.14 0.29
N GLY A 107 -9.56 19.42 1.40
CA GLY A 107 -9.65 17.96 1.42
C GLY A 107 -10.92 17.43 0.76
N ASP A 108 -12.04 18.15 0.89
CA ASP A 108 -13.32 17.76 0.27
C ASP A 108 -13.23 17.83 -1.26
N VAL A 109 -12.66 18.91 -1.80
CA VAL A 109 -12.42 19.04 -3.25
C VAL A 109 -11.50 17.93 -3.75
N ALA A 110 -10.44 17.61 -2.99
CA ALA A 110 -9.53 16.53 -3.35
C ALA A 110 -10.23 15.17 -3.36
N ARG A 111 -11.08 14.90 -2.36
CA ARG A 111 -11.89 13.68 -2.29
C ARG A 111 -12.84 13.56 -3.47
N GLU A 112 -13.61 14.60 -3.78
CA GLU A 112 -14.57 14.57 -4.88
C GLU A 112 -13.88 14.38 -6.23
N MET A 113 -12.78 15.10 -6.49
CA MET A 113 -11.98 14.89 -7.70
C MET A 113 -11.42 13.46 -7.79
N ALA A 114 -10.94 12.90 -6.67
CA ALA A 114 -10.45 11.53 -6.64
C ALA A 114 -11.55 10.51 -6.98
N MET A 115 -12.73 10.66 -6.37
CA MET A 115 -13.86 9.74 -6.58
C MET A 115 -14.46 9.87 -7.98
N GLY A 116 -14.57 11.09 -8.51
CA GLY A 116 -15.23 11.34 -9.80
C GLY A 116 -14.32 11.19 -11.01
N ALA A 117 -13.02 11.50 -10.89
CA ALA A 117 -12.08 11.48 -12.01
C ALA A 117 -11.11 10.28 -11.99
N GLY A 118 -10.97 9.58 -10.87
CA GLY A 118 -9.98 8.50 -10.71
C GLY A 118 -10.15 7.34 -11.70
N ALA A 119 -11.39 7.04 -12.10
CA ALA A 119 -11.67 5.99 -13.10
C ALA A 119 -11.22 6.35 -14.53
N PHE A 120 -10.87 7.61 -14.79
CA PHE A 120 -10.46 8.12 -16.10
C PHE A 120 -8.99 8.53 -16.14
N HIS A 121 -8.28 8.49 -15.01
CA HIS A 121 -6.90 8.99 -14.91
C HIS A 121 -6.03 7.97 -14.19
N GLY A 122 -4.92 7.54 -14.79
CA GLY A 122 -4.02 6.60 -14.11
C GLY A 122 -3.25 7.25 -12.95
N ARG A 123 -3.15 8.59 -12.92
CA ARG A 123 -2.64 9.34 -11.77
C ARG A 123 -3.38 10.65 -11.55
N LEU A 124 -3.77 10.91 -10.31
CA LEU A 124 -4.22 12.23 -9.87
C LEU A 124 -3.13 12.89 -9.02
N TYR A 125 -2.66 14.04 -9.48
CA TYR A 125 -1.61 14.82 -8.85
C TYR A 125 -2.21 16.00 -8.08
N PHE A 126 -2.42 15.80 -6.78
CA PHE A 126 -2.88 16.87 -5.88
C PHE A 126 -1.69 17.71 -5.40
N ASN A 127 -1.81 19.04 -5.47
CA ASN A 127 -0.76 19.94 -5.00
C ASN A 127 -1.34 21.19 -4.33
N ASN A 128 -0.62 21.78 -3.39
CA ASN A 128 -0.98 23.01 -2.68
C ASN A 128 0.26 23.75 -2.18
N ALA A 129 0.06 24.85 -1.44
CA ALA A 129 1.14 25.68 -0.91
C ALA A 129 2.13 24.92 0.00
N HIS A 130 1.71 23.82 0.63
CA HIS A 130 2.57 22.99 1.46
C HIS A 130 3.39 22.02 0.61
N SER A 131 2.74 21.21 -0.23
CA SER A 131 3.40 20.17 -1.03
C SER A 131 4.23 20.73 -2.20
N MET A 132 3.97 21.96 -2.66
CA MET A 132 4.69 22.52 -3.81
C MET A 132 6.19 22.71 -3.59
N LYS A 133 6.65 22.80 -2.33
CA LYS A 133 8.06 23.04 -1.98
C LYS A 133 8.99 21.89 -2.41
N GLU A 134 8.48 20.66 -2.34
CA GLU A 134 9.22 19.43 -2.62
C GLU A 134 8.48 18.59 -3.69
N SER A 135 7.62 19.24 -4.47
CA SER A 135 6.87 18.62 -5.54
C SER A 135 7.81 18.07 -6.62
N THR A 136 7.56 16.83 -7.05
CA THR A 136 8.23 16.25 -8.22
C THR A 136 7.65 16.76 -9.54
N GLY A 137 6.49 17.42 -9.51
CA GLY A 137 5.80 18.00 -10.65
C GLY A 137 4.86 17.06 -11.39
N HIS A 138 4.00 17.65 -12.24
CA HIS A 138 3.02 16.92 -13.06
C HIS A 138 3.68 15.95 -14.04
N GLY A 139 4.74 16.39 -14.74
CA GLY A 139 5.39 15.64 -15.81
C GLY A 139 6.45 14.62 -15.36
N SER A 140 6.56 14.35 -14.05
CA SER A 140 7.59 13.46 -13.50
C SER A 140 6.97 12.17 -12.96
N PRO A 141 6.82 11.11 -13.77
CA PRO A 141 6.34 9.81 -13.28
C PRO A 141 7.37 9.18 -12.33
N LEU A 142 6.93 8.76 -11.14
CA LEU A 142 7.82 8.15 -10.13
C LEU A 142 7.84 6.63 -10.26
N PRO A 143 9.00 5.96 -10.12
CA PRO A 143 9.15 4.53 -10.42
C PRO A 143 8.31 3.60 -9.53
N HIS A 144 7.95 4.05 -8.32
CA HIS A 144 7.12 3.28 -7.39
C HIS A 144 5.61 3.57 -7.53
N MET A 145 5.22 4.55 -8.34
CA MET A 145 3.83 4.87 -8.66
C MET A 145 3.47 4.31 -10.05
N VAL A 146 2.19 3.99 -10.27
CA VAL A 146 1.72 3.54 -11.58
C VAL A 146 1.84 4.68 -12.60
N HIS A 147 2.38 4.36 -13.78
CA HIS A 147 2.35 5.22 -14.96
C HIS A 147 1.54 4.53 -16.05
N GLY A 148 0.41 5.12 -16.45
CA GLY A 148 -0.54 4.49 -17.35
C GLY A 148 -1.86 5.23 -17.28
N GLY A 149 -2.88 4.73 -17.97
CA GLY A 149 -4.21 5.32 -17.93
C GLY A 149 -5.21 4.53 -18.79
N PRO A 150 -6.51 4.60 -18.46
CA PRO A 150 -7.54 3.91 -19.21
C PRO A 150 -7.80 4.57 -20.57
N GLY A 151 -8.65 3.94 -21.40
CA GLY A 151 -9.21 4.54 -22.61
C GLY A 151 -8.15 5.06 -23.57
N ARG A 152 -8.22 6.36 -23.91
CA ARG A 152 -7.32 6.99 -24.89
C ARG A 152 -5.84 6.94 -24.49
N ALA A 153 -5.54 6.86 -23.20
CA ALA A 153 -4.18 6.69 -22.68
C ALA A 153 -3.59 5.27 -22.91
N GLY A 154 -4.37 4.33 -23.47
CA GLY A 154 -3.89 3.04 -23.96
C GLY A 154 -4.30 1.84 -23.11
N GLY A 155 -4.82 2.05 -21.89
CA GLY A 155 -5.30 0.98 -21.00
C GLY A 155 -4.21 0.14 -20.33
N GLY A 156 -2.94 0.46 -20.56
CA GLY A 156 -1.80 -0.21 -19.96
C GLY A 156 -1.35 0.43 -18.64
N GLU A 157 -0.50 -0.31 -17.93
CA GLU A 157 0.21 0.16 -16.74
C GLU A 157 1.71 -0.15 -16.87
N GLU A 158 2.54 0.79 -16.44
CA GLU A 158 3.99 0.70 -16.33
C GLU A 158 4.43 1.20 -14.94
N MET A 159 5.70 0.97 -14.58
CA MET A 159 6.26 1.34 -13.27
C MET A 159 5.50 0.67 -12.10
N GLY A 160 5.01 1.42 -11.10
CA GLY A 160 4.20 0.86 -10.02
C GLY A 160 4.96 -0.03 -9.03
N GLY A 161 6.28 0.11 -8.96
CA GLY A 161 7.15 -0.70 -8.10
C GLY A 161 7.08 -2.19 -8.45
N VAL A 162 6.67 -3.04 -7.49
CA VAL A 162 6.54 -4.48 -7.75
C VAL A 162 5.48 -4.81 -8.81
N ARG A 163 4.47 -3.95 -9.01
CA ARG A 163 3.41 -4.17 -10.02
C ARG A 163 3.98 -4.26 -11.43
N GLY A 164 4.93 -3.38 -11.77
CA GLY A 164 5.60 -3.35 -13.06
C GLY A 164 6.36 -4.65 -13.36
N VAL A 165 6.93 -5.28 -12.33
CA VAL A 165 7.63 -6.57 -12.47
C VAL A 165 6.66 -7.69 -12.84
N LEU A 166 5.42 -7.64 -12.33
CA LEU A 166 4.42 -8.70 -12.54
C LEU A 166 3.99 -8.86 -14.01
N HIS A 167 4.13 -7.84 -14.85
CA HIS A 167 3.87 -7.96 -16.30
C HIS A 167 4.87 -8.89 -17.01
N TYR A 168 6.07 -9.05 -16.45
CA TYR A 168 7.13 -9.89 -16.99
C TYR A 168 7.22 -11.26 -16.31
N MET A 169 6.26 -11.57 -15.42
CA MET A 169 6.16 -12.86 -14.74
C MET A 169 4.90 -13.60 -15.15
N GLN A 170 4.98 -14.92 -15.26
CA GLN A 170 3.78 -15.76 -15.39
C GLN A 170 3.26 -16.11 -13.99
N ARG A 171 2.08 -15.58 -13.64
CA ARG A 171 1.38 -15.99 -12.41
C ARG A 171 0.70 -17.33 -12.63
N THR A 172 0.98 -18.30 -11.76
CA THR A 172 0.40 -19.65 -11.80
C THR A 172 -0.20 -20.00 -10.46
N ALA A 173 -1.49 -20.38 -10.44
CA ALA A 173 -2.12 -20.94 -9.25
C ALA A 173 -1.69 -22.41 -9.11
N ILE A 174 -0.98 -22.73 -8.03
CA ILE A 174 -0.52 -24.08 -7.72
C ILE A 174 -1.36 -24.61 -6.56
N GLN A 175 -1.94 -25.79 -6.74
CA GLN A 175 -2.71 -26.49 -5.72
C GLN A 175 -2.00 -27.80 -5.36
N GLY A 176 -2.02 -28.16 -4.08
CA GLY A 176 -1.37 -29.35 -3.56
C GLY A 176 -1.55 -29.45 -2.05
N SER A 177 -1.05 -30.52 -1.46
CA SER A 177 -0.94 -30.61 0.00
C SER A 177 0.02 -29.54 0.54
N PRO A 178 -0.07 -29.16 1.83
CA PRO A 178 0.85 -28.23 2.45
C PRO A 178 2.33 -28.57 2.19
N ASP A 179 2.72 -29.85 2.28
CA ASP A 179 4.09 -30.30 2.01
C ASP A 179 4.55 -30.00 0.59
N ILE A 180 3.69 -30.27 -0.40
CA ILE A 180 4.00 -29.98 -1.81
C ILE A 180 4.12 -28.48 -2.02
N LEU A 181 3.23 -27.69 -1.42
CA LEU A 181 3.29 -26.23 -1.51
C LEU A 181 4.54 -25.67 -0.81
N SER A 182 4.96 -26.27 0.30
CA SER A 182 6.17 -25.89 1.02
C SER A 182 7.43 -26.18 0.21
N ALA A 183 7.51 -27.39 -0.37
CA ALA A 183 8.62 -27.81 -1.21
C ALA A 183 8.75 -26.93 -2.47
N ILE A 184 7.64 -26.65 -3.15
CA ILE A 184 7.61 -25.78 -4.34
C ILE A 184 7.94 -24.33 -3.99
N GLY A 185 7.38 -23.82 -2.89
CA GLY A 185 7.50 -22.41 -2.49
C GLY A 185 8.81 -22.04 -1.79
N GLY A 186 9.63 -23.03 -1.40
CA GLY A 186 10.83 -22.79 -0.61
C GLY A 186 10.54 -22.07 0.71
N ARG A 187 9.38 -22.36 1.32
CA ARG A 187 8.91 -21.78 2.58
C ARG A 187 7.90 -22.72 3.22
N TRP A 188 7.89 -22.84 4.53
CA TRP A 188 6.90 -23.65 5.23
C TRP A 188 5.52 -22.98 5.17
N VAL A 189 4.48 -23.77 4.93
CA VAL A 189 3.08 -23.34 4.99
C VAL A 189 2.32 -24.09 6.09
N PRO A 190 1.34 -23.48 6.77
CA PRO A 190 0.56 -24.14 7.81
C PRO A 190 0.00 -25.50 7.38
N GLY A 191 0.15 -26.49 8.25
CA GLY A 191 -0.26 -27.88 8.00
C GLY A 191 0.78 -28.72 7.26
N SER A 192 1.96 -28.18 6.94
CA SER A 192 3.07 -28.98 6.42
C SER A 192 3.74 -29.76 7.55
N SER A 193 4.34 -30.88 7.19
CA SER A 193 5.17 -31.70 8.06
C SER A 193 6.23 -30.85 8.77
N GLU A 194 6.37 -31.07 10.07
CA GLU A 194 7.37 -30.43 10.90
C GLU A 194 8.64 -31.29 10.94
N VAL A 195 9.78 -30.63 11.08
CA VAL A 195 11.08 -31.28 11.26
C VAL A 195 11.55 -31.03 12.68
N ASP A 196 11.97 -32.08 13.38
CA ASP A 196 12.56 -31.93 14.70
C ASP A 196 13.87 -31.14 14.59
N ALA A 197 13.97 -30.06 15.36
CA ALA A 197 15.19 -29.27 15.44
C ALA A 197 16.28 -30.07 16.20
N PRO A 198 17.52 -30.21 15.66
CA PRO A 198 18.59 -30.95 16.34
C PRO A 198 19.07 -30.27 17.63
N ALA A 199 18.82 -28.97 17.76
CA ALA A 199 19.05 -28.14 18.93
C ALA A 199 18.15 -26.89 18.82
N HIS A 200 18.07 -26.11 19.90
CA HIS A 200 17.28 -24.87 19.91
C HIS A 200 17.63 -23.98 18.69
N PRO A 201 16.69 -23.61 17.82
CA PRO A 201 17.00 -22.91 16.57
C PRO A 201 17.76 -21.59 16.75
N PHE A 202 17.58 -20.89 17.88
CA PHE A 202 18.27 -19.61 18.14
C PHE A 202 19.77 -19.78 18.44
N THR A 203 20.25 -20.99 18.71
CA THR A 203 21.69 -21.26 18.93
C THR A 203 22.42 -21.65 17.64
N ARG A 204 21.72 -21.69 16.51
CA ARG A 204 22.25 -22.17 15.21
C ARG A 204 22.32 -21.07 14.15
N ARG A 205 23.36 -21.11 13.32
CA ARG A 205 23.60 -20.11 12.28
C ARG A 205 22.58 -20.23 11.16
N PHE A 206 22.47 -19.18 10.34
CA PHE A 206 21.52 -19.11 9.24
C PHE A 206 21.62 -20.33 8.33
N ASN A 207 22.83 -20.81 8.01
CA ASN A 207 23.02 -21.93 7.08
C ASN A 207 22.60 -23.29 7.67
N ASP A 208 22.61 -23.43 9.00
CA ASP A 208 22.32 -24.67 9.71
C ASP A 208 20.81 -24.88 9.99
N LEU A 209 20.01 -23.85 9.74
CA LEU A 209 18.55 -23.89 9.91
C LEU A 209 17.88 -24.46 8.66
N ALA A 210 16.98 -25.41 8.83
CA ALA A 210 16.14 -25.93 7.77
C ALA A 210 14.71 -25.40 7.87
N ILE A 211 14.09 -25.13 6.72
CA ILE A 211 12.68 -24.72 6.66
C ILE A 211 11.81 -25.88 7.17
N GLY A 212 10.85 -25.56 8.05
CA GLY A 212 9.98 -26.54 8.71
C GLY A 212 10.52 -27.07 10.04
N GLU A 213 11.77 -26.75 10.41
CA GLU A 213 12.26 -27.04 11.75
C GLU A 213 11.39 -26.34 12.79
N THR A 214 10.90 -27.12 13.74
CA THR A 214 9.91 -26.67 14.71
C THR A 214 10.35 -26.99 16.12
N ILE A 215 10.10 -26.06 17.04
CA ILE A 215 10.11 -26.33 18.48
C ILE A 215 8.72 -26.11 19.06
N HIS A 216 8.39 -26.93 20.05
CA HIS A 216 7.21 -26.78 20.90
C HIS A 216 7.69 -26.51 22.32
N THR A 217 7.26 -25.39 22.89
CA THR A 217 7.69 -25.00 24.25
C THR A 217 6.95 -25.83 25.30
N ALA A 218 7.40 -25.78 26.55
CA ALA A 218 6.53 -26.21 27.66
C ALA A 218 5.33 -25.24 27.79
N PRO A 219 4.17 -25.71 28.29
CA PRO A 219 3.04 -24.83 28.58
C PRO A 219 3.34 -23.91 29.77
N ARG A 220 2.80 -22.69 29.74
CA ARG A 220 2.83 -21.72 30.83
C ARG A 220 1.42 -21.34 31.23
N THR A 221 1.06 -21.58 32.49
CA THR A 221 -0.19 -21.08 33.08
C THR A 221 -0.15 -19.57 33.22
N VAL A 222 -1.22 -18.91 32.79
CA VAL A 222 -1.44 -17.47 32.98
C VAL A 222 -2.20 -17.27 34.27
N THR A 223 -1.66 -16.50 35.20
CA THR A 223 -2.29 -16.24 36.49
C THR A 223 -2.97 -14.87 36.52
N LEU A 224 -3.86 -14.66 37.48
CA LEU A 224 -4.45 -13.33 37.69
C LEU A 224 -3.39 -12.30 38.08
N GLU A 225 -2.36 -12.72 38.83
CA GLU A 225 -1.23 -11.88 39.21
C GLU A 225 -0.43 -11.43 37.98
N ASP A 226 -0.22 -12.31 36.98
CA ASP A 226 0.41 -11.92 35.72
C ASP A 226 -0.38 -10.80 35.01
N ILE A 227 -1.71 -10.93 34.97
CA ILE A 227 -2.62 -9.96 34.34
C ILE A 227 -2.57 -8.62 35.09
N ASP A 228 -2.71 -8.66 36.41
CA ASP A 228 -2.64 -7.48 37.27
C ASP A 228 -1.27 -6.81 37.17
N HIS A 229 -0.19 -7.57 37.22
CA HIS A 229 1.16 -7.06 37.11
C HIS A 229 1.39 -6.38 35.77
N PHE A 230 1.04 -7.06 34.66
CA PHE A 230 1.23 -6.51 33.32
C PHE A 230 0.42 -5.22 33.11
N ALA A 231 -0.83 -5.17 33.61
CA ALA A 231 -1.65 -3.96 33.55
C ALA A 231 -0.99 -2.77 34.24
N HIS A 232 -0.48 -2.96 35.47
CA HIS A 232 0.18 -1.88 36.21
C HIS A 232 1.55 -1.53 35.62
N PHE A 233 2.31 -2.52 35.16
CA PHE A 233 3.65 -2.34 34.60
C PHE A 233 3.62 -1.58 33.27
N THR A 234 2.65 -1.90 32.40
CA THR A 234 2.50 -1.25 31.09
C THR A 234 1.62 -0.01 31.11
N GLY A 235 0.75 0.12 32.12
CA GLY A 235 -0.29 1.13 32.21
C GLY A 235 -1.58 0.77 31.47
N ASP A 236 -1.66 -0.39 30.81
CA ASP A 236 -2.88 -0.87 30.16
C ASP A 236 -3.85 -1.50 31.18
N THR A 237 -4.65 -0.64 31.80
CA THR A 237 -5.67 -1.01 32.79
C THR A 237 -7.06 -1.19 32.16
N PHE A 238 -7.12 -1.59 30.89
CA PHE A 238 -8.39 -1.79 30.17
C PHE A 238 -9.35 -2.73 30.93
N TYR A 239 -10.65 -2.38 30.92
CA TYR A 239 -11.65 -3.02 31.78
C TYR A 239 -11.72 -4.54 31.61
N ALA A 240 -11.51 -5.06 30.39
CA ALA A 240 -11.56 -6.50 30.13
C ALA A 240 -10.47 -7.29 30.86
N HIS A 241 -9.41 -6.60 31.31
CA HIS A 241 -8.31 -7.19 32.05
C HIS A 241 -8.40 -6.91 33.55
N MET A 242 -9.14 -5.89 34.00
CA MET A 242 -9.08 -5.37 35.38
C MET A 242 -10.41 -5.34 36.15
N ASP A 243 -11.55 -5.40 35.46
CA ASP A 243 -12.89 -5.36 36.07
C ASP A 243 -13.69 -6.57 35.61
N ASP A 244 -13.89 -7.53 36.51
CA ASP A 244 -14.55 -8.80 36.21
C ASP A 244 -16.04 -8.65 35.89
N GLU A 245 -16.73 -7.76 36.60
CA GLU A 245 -18.14 -7.50 36.34
C GLU A 245 -18.33 -6.77 35.01
N ALA A 246 -17.40 -5.87 34.65
CA ALA A 246 -17.41 -5.24 33.33
C ALA A 246 -17.05 -6.22 32.21
N ALA A 247 -16.06 -7.08 32.42
CA ALA A 247 -15.64 -8.07 31.44
C ALA A 247 -16.77 -9.07 31.14
N LYS A 248 -17.49 -9.56 32.16
CA LYS A 248 -18.66 -10.46 32.00
C LYS A 248 -19.84 -9.87 31.25
N ARG A 249 -19.97 -8.53 31.19
CA ARG A 249 -20.99 -7.86 30.37
C ARG A 249 -20.65 -7.89 28.88
N ASN A 250 -19.41 -8.20 28.51
CA ASN A 250 -18.99 -8.34 27.13
C ASN A 250 -19.43 -9.73 26.60
N PRO A 251 -20.07 -9.82 25.42
CA PRO A 251 -20.55 -11.11 24.88
C PRO A 251 -19.43 -12.11 24.55
N PHE A 252 -18.16 -11.69 24.51
CA PHE A 252 -17.03 -12.51 24.10
C PHE A 252 -16.20 -13.05 25.28
N PHE A 253 -16.38 -12.54 26.50
CA PHE A 253 -15.50 -12.88 27.63
C PHE A 253 -16.27 -13.52 28.79
N PRO A 254 -15.81 -14.66 29.32
CA PRO A 254 -16.41 -15.29 30.49
C PRO A 254 -16.11 -14.55 31.81
N GLY A 255 -15.19 -13.58 31.77
CA GLY A 255 -14.65 -12.84 32.90
C GLY A 255 -13.42 -12.05 32.48
N ARG A 256 -12.58 -11.65 33.43
CA ARG A 256 -11.27 -11.04 33.09
C ARG A 256 -10.45 -11.98 32.22
N VAL A 257 -9.84 -11.44 31.17
CA VAL A 257 -8.95 -12.15 30.25
C VAL A 257 -7.56 -11.53 30.29
N ALA A 258 -6.55 -12.26 29.86
CA ALA A 258 -5.19 -11.78 29.74
C ALA A 258 -5.03 -10.79 28.57
N HIS A 259 -4.11 -9.84 28.70
CA HIS A 259 -3.74 -8.94 27.60
C HIS A 259 -3.13 -9.75 26.45
N GLY A 260 -3.51 -9.45 25.21
CA GLY A 260 -2.84 -10.05 24.05
C GLY A 260 -1.32 -9.81 24.06
N TYR A 261 -0.88 -8.62 24.48
CA TYR A 261 0.54 -8.27 24.60
C TYR A 261 1.26 -8.99 25.74
N LEU A 262 0.55 -9.36 26.81
CA LEU A 262 1.08 -10.24 27.86
C LEU A 262 1.38 -11.62 27.27
N LEU A 263 0.42 -12.19 26.53
CA LEU A 263 0.58 -13.50 25.89
C LEU A 263 1.72 -13.50 24.87
N LEU A 264 1.85 -12.43 24.08
CA LEU A 264 2.99 -12.25 23.16
C LEU A 264 4.33 -12.17 23.90
N SER A 265 4.37 -11.46 25.04
CA SER A 265 5.57 -11.35 25.87
C SER A 265 5.96 -12.69 26.49
N PHE A 266 4.97 -13.46 26.95
CA PHE A 266 5.18 -14.82 27.44
C PHE A 266 5.63 -15.76 26.34
N ALA A 267 5.08 -15.64 25.14
CA ALA A 267 5.53 -16.44 24.02
C ALA A 267 7.03 -16.22 23.76
N ALA A 268 7.47 -14.97 23.65
CA ALA A 268 8.90 -14.67 23.51
C ALA A 268 9.72 -15.25 24.66
N GLY A 269 9.27 -15.11 25.91
CA GLY A 269 9.94 -15.72 27.06
C GLY A 269 9.98 -17.25 27.05
N LEU A 270 9.14 -17.92 26.26
CA LEU A 270 9.10 -19.38 26.14
C LEU A 270 9.99 -19.93 25.02
N PHE A 271 10.14 -19.22 23.91
CA PHE A 271 10.90 -19.72 22.74
C PHE A 271 12.22 -19.00 22.48
N VAL A 272 12.52 -17.88 23.15
CA VAL A 272 13.78 -17.18 22.94
C VAL A 272 14.87 -17.83 23.80
N ASP A 273 15.98 -18.20 23.16
CA ASP A 273 17.19 -18.61 23.88
C ASP A 273 17.88 -17.36 24.48
N PRO A 274 18.15 -17.33 25.79
CA PRO A 274 18.69 -16.14 26.46
C PRO A 274 20.20 -15.97 26.30
N ASP A 275 20.93 -17.01 25.91
CA ASP A 275 22.39 -16.97 25.81
C ASP A 275 22.83 -16.27 24.52
N GLU A 276 24.06 -15.76 24.52
CA GLU A 276 24.64 -15.14 23.32
C GLU A 276 24.69 -16.17 22.17
N GLY A 277 24.09 -15.81 21.04
CA GLY A 277 23.91 -16.71 19.92
C GLY A 277 23.94 -16.01 18.56
N PRO A 278 23.76 -16.78 17.47
CA PRO A 278 23.78 -16.28 16.10
C PRO A 278 22.60 -15.38 15.72
N VAL A 279 21.54 -15.34 16.53
CA VAL A 279 20.42 -14.40 16.35
C VAL A 279 20.88 -13.00 16.77
N LEU A 280 20.99 -12.10 15.80
CA LEU A 280 21.52 -10.75 16.00
C LEU A 280 20.47 -9.77 16.49
N ALA A 281 19.25 -9.87 15.94
CA ALA A 281 18.16 -8.97 16.25
C ALA A 281 16.81 -9.59 15.91
N ASN A 282 15.82 -9.36 16.77
CA ASN A 282 14.41 -9.46 16.43
C ASN A 282 13.96 -8.12 15.85
N THR A 283 13.65 -8.07 14.56
CA THR A 283 13.43 -6.82 13.81
C THR A 283 11.97 -6.50 13.57
N GLY A 284 11.06 -7.42 13.84
CA GLY A 284 9.65 -7.16 13.61
C GLY A 284 8.74 -8.36 13.79
N LEU A 285 7.45 -8.05 13.81
CA LEU A 285 6.35 -8.98 13.86
C LEU A 285 5.39 -8.63 12.73
N ASP A 286 5.04 -9.62 11.91
CA ASP A 286 4.06 -9.46 10.85
C ASP A 286 2.78 -10.25 11.19
N ASN A 287 1.64 -9.75 10.73
CA ASN A 287 0.35 -10.45 10.75
C ASN A 287 -0.13 -10.97 12.12
N LEU A 288 0.22 -10.32 13.24
CA LEU A 288 -0.28 -10.71 14.56
C LEU A 288 -1.81 -10.65 14.64
N ARG A 289 -2.41 -11.77 15.05
CA ARG A 289 -3.84 -11.91 15.31
C ARG A 289 -4.06 -12.64 16.63
N PHE A 290 -5.05 -12.20 17.39
CA PHE A 290 -5.55 -12.85 18.60
C PHE A 290 -6.93 -13.44 18.30
N MET A 291 -7.09 -14.74 18.48
CA MET A 291 -8.29 -15.47 18.03
C MET A 291 -9.13 -15.98 19.21
N THR A 292 -8.48 -16.58 20.21
CA THR A 292 -9.15 -17.08 21.42
C THR A 292 -8.63 -16.33 22.64
N PRO A 293 -9.51 -15.74 23.48
CA PRO A 293 -9.09 -15.11 24.72
C PRO A 293 -8.57 -16.15 25.70
N VAL A 294 -7.63 -15.75 26.56
CA VAL A 294 -7.08 -16.61 27.62
C VAL A 294 -7.48 -16.03 28.98
N SER A 295 -8.13 -16.83 29.82
CA SER A 295 -8.49 -16.47 31.19
C SER A 295 -7.43 -16.90 32.19
N ALA A 296 -7.44 -16.30 33.39
CA ALA A 296 -6.57 -16.74 34.47
C ALA A 296 -6.84 -18.21 34.83
N GLY A 297 -5.77 -18.98 35.00
CA GLY A 297 -5.80 -20.42 35.24
C GLY A 297 -5.63 -21.27 33.98
N GLU A 298 -5.85 -20.69 32.79
CA GLU A 298 -5.54 -21.34 31.52
C GLU A 298 -4.05 -21.28 31.20
N SER A 299 -3.58 -22.16 30.32
CA SER A 299 -2.17 -22.18 29.91
C SER A 299 -2.02 -21.91 28.43
N ILE A 300 -0.90 -21.30 28.05
CA ILE A 300 -0.48 -21.19 26.65
C ILE A 300 0.77 -22.04 26.38
N GLN A 301 0.85 -22.59 25.19
CA GLN A 301 2.03 -23.24 24.63
C GLN A 301 2.38 -22.57 23.30
N VAL A 302 3.67 -22.50 22.97
CA VAL A 302 4.12 -21.92 21.69
C VAL A 302 4.68 -23.01 20.79
N ARG A 303 4.28 -22.93 19.52
CA ARG A 303 5.00 -23.57 18.41
C ARG A 303 5.74 -22.50 17.63
N LEU A 304 7.04 -22.71 17.41
CA LEU A 304 7.91 -21.84 16.61
C LEU A 304 8.52 -22.65 15.48
N THR A 305 8.18 -22.31 14.23
CA THR A 305 8.64 -23.01 13.03
C THR A 305 9.45 -22.09 12.12
N VAL A 306 10.58 -22.57 11.58
CA VAL A 306 11.33 -21.84 10.54
C VAL A 306 10.47 -21.76 9.27
N LYS A 307 9.88 -20.59 9.00
CA LYS A 307 8.96 -20.38 7.88
C LYS A 307 9.68 -20.14 6.57
N ALA A 308 10.62 -19.20 6.55
CA ALA A 308 11.34 -18.84 5.34
C ALA A 308 12.71 -18.26 5.69
N LYS A 309 13.62 -18.31 4.73
CA LYS A 309 14.99 -17.81 4.86
C LYS A 309 15.32 -16.93 3.67
N THR A 310 15.77 -15.71 3.91
CA THR A 310 16.14 -14.76 2.86
C THR A 310 17.54 -14.23 3.10
N ARG A 311 18.45 -14.38 2.13
CA ARG A 311 19.77 -13.75 2.18
C ARG A 311 19.59 -12.23 2.18
N ARG A 312 20.23 -11.51 3.11
CA ARG A 312 20.15 -10.03 3.17
C ARG A 312 21.47 -9.40 2.80
N THR A 313 22.56 -9.84 3.43
CA THR A 313 23.92 -9.35 3.16
C THR A 313 24.89 -10.52 2.99
N ASP A 314 26.20 -10.24 3.09
CA ASP A 314 27.26 -11.25 3.17
C ASP A 314 27.58 -11.68 4.61
N GLU A 315 26.98 -11.04 5.62
CA GLU A 315 27.20 -11.33 7.04
C GLU A 315 25.99 -12.00 7.72
N TYR A 316 24.77 -11.69 7.29
CA TYR A 316 23.55 -12.25 7.86
C TYR A 316 22.40 -12.39 6.86
N GLY A 317 21.47 -13.29 7.19
CA GLY A 317 20.19 -13.45 6.53
C GLY A 317 19.01 -13.13 7.46
N GLU A 318 17.82 -12.99 6.89
CA GLU A 318 16.57 -12.93 7.63
C GLU A 318 15.98 -14.34 7.72
N VAL A 319 15.71 -14.80 8.93
CA VAL A 319 14.86 -15.95 9.20
C VAL A 319 13.50 -15.43 9.62
N ARG A 320 12.48 -15.82 8.86
CA ARG A 320 11.09 -15.60 9.19
C ARG A 320 10.57 -16.85 9.88
N TRP A 321 9.92 -16.67 11.03
CA TRP A 321 9.33 -17.76 11.79
C TRP A 321 7.82 -17.69 11.73
N HIS A 322 7.18 -18.85 11.74
CA HIS A 322 5.76 -18.96 12.01
C HIS A 322 5.57 -19.26 13.49
N VAL A 323 4.82 -18.41 14.19
CA VAL A 323 4.59 -18.56 15.62
C VAL A 323 3.11 -18.74 15.86
N THR A 324 2.76 -19.78 16.61
CA THR A 324 1.40 -19.97 17.09
C THR A 324 1.37 -20.23 18.59
N LEU A 325 0.40 -19.64 19.25
CA LEU A 325 0.05 -19.91 20.63
C LEU A 325 -1.22 -20.76 20.65
N THR A 326 -1.21 -21.86 21.37
CA THR A 326 -2.41 -22.66 21.65
C THR A 326 -2.67 -22.72 23.14
N ASN A 327 -3.93 -22.91 23.53
CA ASN A 327 -4.29 -23.16 24.92
C ASN A 327 -4.24 -24.66 25.27
N GLN A 328 -4.65 -25.02 26.50
CA GLN A 328 -4.70 -26.42 26.96
C GLN A 328 -5.64 -27.34 26.17
N ASP A 329 -6.57 -26.77 25.40
CA ASP A 329 -7.56 -27.49 24.59
C ASP A 329 -7.18 -27.48 23.09
N ASP A 330 -5.92 -27.15 22.78
CA ASP A 330 -5.39 -26.98 21.43
C ASP A 330 -6.10 -25.87 20.60
N ALA A 331 -6.86 -24.99 21.26
CA ALA A 331 -7.48 -23.86 20.59
C ALA A 331 -6.44 -22.79 20.25
N MET A 332 -6.50 -22.26 19.02
CA MET A 332 -5.58 -21.23 18.55
C MET A 332 -5.80 -19.91 19.29
N VAL A 333 -4.85 -19.51 20.13
CA VAL A 333 -4.89 -18.26 20.90
C VAL A 333 -4.40 -17.10 20.06
N ALA A 334 -3.24 -17.25 19.44
CA ALA A 334 -2.65 -16.22 18.59
C ALA A 334 -1.76 -16.83 17.51
N GLU A 335 -1.63 -16.11 16.39
CA GLU A 335 -0.74 -16.48 15.29
C GLU A 335 -0.05 -15.21 14.76
N TYR A 336 1.24 -15.32 14.47
CA TYR A 336 2.02 -14.24 13.86
C TYR A 336 3.28 -14.77 13.16
N GLU A 337 3.96 -13.88 12.46
CA GLU A 337 5.29 -14.14 11.93
C GLU A 337 6.33 -13.30 12.66
N LEU A 338 7.42 -13.93 13.09
CA LEU A 338 8.55 -13.27 13.74
C LEU A 338 9.68 -13.07 12.72
N LEU A 339 10.32 -11.91 12.72
CA LEU A 339 11.45 -11.59 11.84
C LEU A 339 12.74 -11.48 12.65
N THR A 340 13.73 -12.30 12.33
CA THR A 340 15.04 -12.23 12.98
C THR A 340 16.17 -12.11 11.97
N MET A 341 17.16 -11.29 12.26
CA MET A 341 18.46 -11.31 11.59
C MET A 341 19.34 -12.38 12.23
N VAL A 342 19.89 -13.28 11.43
CA VAL A 342 20.72 -14.41 11.90
C VAL A 342 22.01 -14.45 11.10
N ALA A 343 23.14 -14.50 11.81
CA ALA A 343 24.48 -14.58 11.20
C ALA A 343 24.67 -15.88 10.41
N TYR A 344 25.47 -15.83 9.33
CA TYR A 344 25.82 -17.01 8.52
C TYR A 344 26.67 -18.06 9.24
#